data_AF-T0YQT8-F1
#
_entry.id   AF-T0YQT8-F1
#
_cell.length_a   1.000
_cell.length_b   1.000
_cell.length_c   1.000
_cell.angle_alpha   90.00
_cell.angle_beta   90.00
_cell.angle_gamma   90.00
#
_symmetry.space_group_name_H-M   'P 1'
#
loop_
_entity.id
_entity.type
_entity.pdbx_description
1 polymer ?
#
loop_
_entity_poly.entity_id
_entity_poly.type
_entity_poly.pdbx_seq_one_letter_code
_entity_poly.pdbx_strand_id
1 'polypeptide(L)'
;RLGFAPEQTRDAQWWFTNLHIPNTGRRHMLDMFFAFPEFLGIPNRVLRWDIPIADTVQAWANKLIPDNTPAMILSPCSNPRFRNYRNWRSDHYGAIARYAQMRHGLRVLITGGTSDIEVRYAQTIRRMAPDAIDLTGQTGLKELLALLARASFLLCPDSGPAHMATAVGTPVIGLFATTNPDRARPYFSGEWCVNQYPEAVQRYLGKTVAEVSWGTRVRNPHAMDLITVEAVSGMIDRLIAAKTTPPSGSSSVSGPC
;
A
#
# COMPACT_ATOMS: atom_id res chain seq x y z
N ARG A 1 -28.94 11.97 -11.36
CA ARG A 1 -27.86 11.82 -10.37
C ARG A 1 -27.68 10.34 -10.08
N LEU A 2 -26.65 9.74 -10.66
CA LEU A 2 -26.28 8.35 -10.43
C LEU A 2 -25.55 8.24 -9.09
N GLY A 3 -25.84 7.18 -8.35
CA GLY A 3 -25.17 6.85 -7.08
C GLY A 3 -25.17 5.36 -6.81
N PHE A 4 -24.59 4.97 -5.68
CA PHE A 4 -24.68 3.59 -5.20
C PHE A 4 -26.04 3.32 -4.55
N ALA A 5 -26.48 2.05 -4.60
CA ALA A 5 -27.68 1.61 -3.91
C ALA A 5 -27.57 1.76 -2.38
N PRO A 6 -28.69 1.84 -1.64
CA PRO A 6 -28.71 2.08 -0.19
C PRO A 6 -27.77 1.15 0.59
N GLU A 7 -27.67 -0.12 0.20
CA GLU A 7 -26.88 -1.17 0.85
C GLU A 7 -25.36 -0.94 0.75
N GLN A 8 -24.92 -0.08 -0.17
CA GLN A 8 -23.52 0.24 -0.44
C GLN A 8 -23.13 1.65 0.00
N THR A 9 -24.09 2.45 0.49
CA THR A 9 -23.88 3.84 0.90
C THR A 9 -23.79 3.99 2.42
N ARG A 10 -23.22 5.12 2.86
CA ARG A 10 -23.26 5.56 4.26
C ARG A 10 -23.96 6.90 4.34
N ASP A 11 -24.34 7.30 5.55
CA ASP A 11 -24.85 8.64 5.86
C ASP A 11 -26.04 9.06 4.97
N ALA A 12 -26.90 8.09 4.61
CA ALA A 12 -28.07 8.26 3.74
C ALA A 12 -27.77 8.95 2.39
N GLN A 13 -26.54 8.82 1.85
CA GLN A 13 -26.15 9.43 0.57
C GLN A 13 -27.10 9.09 -0.59
N TRP A 14 -27.72 7.91 -0.55
CA TRP A 14 -28.68 7.46 -1.55
C TRP A 14 -29.90 8.40 -1.72
N TRP A 15 -30.34 9.12 -0.67
CA TRP A 15 -31.44 10.10 -0.75
C TRP A 15 -31.19 11.24 -1.74
N PHE A 16 -29.93 11.53 -2.07
CA PHE A 16 -29.57 12.60 -2.99
C PHE A 16 -29.38 12.12 -4.44
N THR A 17 -29.69 10.85 -4.70
CA THR A 17 -29.50 10.18 -6.00
C THR A 17 -30.79 9.51 -6.45
N ASN A 18 -31.07 9.54 -7.76
CA ASN A 18 -32.31 9.04 -8.35
C ASN A 18 -32.10 7.86 -9.31
N LEU A 19 -30.84 7.49 -9.57
CA LEU A 19 -30.45 6.29 -10.31
C LEU A 19 -29.40 5.56 -9.47
N HIS A 20 -29.54 4.25 -9.31
CA HIS A 20 -28.70 3.46 -8.42
C HIS A 20 -27.97 2.34 -9.17
N ILE A 21 -26.67 2.27 -8.95
CA ILE A 21 -25.82 1.15 -9.39
C ILE A 21 -26.17 -0.06 -8.52
N PRO A 22 -26.51 -1.22 -9.12
CA PRO A 22 -26.84 -2.43 -8.37
C PRO A 22 -25.68 -2.89 -7.47
N ASN A 23 -26.04 -3.42 -6.30
CA ASN A 23 -25.05 -4.01 -5.43
C ASN A 23 -24.51 -5.31 -6.02
N THR A 24 -23.25 -5.30 -6.39
CA THR A 24 -22.53 -6.42 -6.99
C THR A 24 -21.61 -7.14 -6.01
N GLY A 25 -21.86 -6.97 -4.71
CA GLY A 25 -21.22 -7.72 -3.63
C GLY A 25 -19.91 -7.10 -3.11
N ARG A 26 -19.03 -7.98 -2.63
CA ARG A 26 -17.75 -7.62 -2.01
C ARG A 26 -16.71 -7.29 -3.08
N ARG A 27 -16.52 -6.00 -3.35
CA ARG A 27 -15.55 -5.50 -4.33
C ARG A 27 -14.47 -4.63 -3.69
N HIS A 28 -13.31 -4.60 -4.35
CA HIS A 28 -12.29 -3.61 -4.03
C HIS A 28 -12.82 -2.19 -4.27
N MET A 29 -12.35 -1.21 -3.51
CA MET A 29 -12.85 0.16 -3.60
C MET A 29 -12.69 0.77 -5.01
N LEU A 30 -11.61 0.44 -5.71
CA LEU A 30 -11.40 0.88 -7.09
C LEU A 30 -12.44 0.28 -8.06
N ASP A 31 -12.77 -1.01 -7.90
CA ASP A 31 -13.79 -1.67 -8.73
C ASP A 31 -15.20 -1.11 -8.46
N MET A 32 -15.45 -0.63 -7.24
CA MET A 32 -16.67 0.09 -6.92
C MET A 32 -16.78 1.40 -7.72
N PHE A 33 -15.67 2.14 -7.89
CA PHE A 33 -15.68 3.34 -8.74
C PHE A 33 -15.84 3.01 -10.22
N PHE A 34 -15.31 1.88 -10.71
CA PHE A 34 -15.54 1.42 -12.08
C PHE A 34 -16.97 0.98 -12.37
N ALA A 35 -17.78 0.73 -11.35
CA ALA A 35 -19.19 0.42 -11.55
C ALA A 35 -19.98 1.59 -12.16
N PHE A 36 -19.50 2.85 -12.00
CA PHE A 36 -20.12 4.02 -12.65
C PHE A 36 -19.98 4.00 -14.17
N PRO A 37 -18.76 3.97 -14.77
CA PRO A 37 -18.62 3.89 -16.21
C PRO A 37 -19.23 2.62 -16.79
N GLU A 38 -19.15 1.48 -16.10
CA GLU A 38 -19.81 0.24 -16.51
C GLU A 38 -21.33 0.41 -16.64
N PHE A 39 -21.97 1.03 -15.64
CA PHE A 39 -23.40 1.34 -15.67
C PHE A 39 -23.78 2.26 -16.83
N LEU A 40 -22.86 3.13 -17.26
CA LEU A 40 -23.04 4.02 -18.41
C LEU A 40 -22.72 3.38 -19.76
N GLY A 41 -22.42 2.07 -19.80
CA GLY A 41 -22.09 1.34 -21.03
C GLY A 41 -20.64 1.53 -21.49
N ILE A 42 -19.73 1.92 -20.60
CA ILE A 42 -18.29 2.06 -20.85
C ILE A 42 -17.55 0.96 -20.08
N PRO A 43 -17.45 -0.27 -20.62
CA PRO A 43 -16.87 -1.41 -19.90
C PRO A 43 -15.33 -1.41 -19.91
N ASN A 44 -14.70 -0.62 -20.78
CA ASN A 44 -13.25 -0.62 -20.90
C ASN A 44 -12.59 0.01 -19.67
N ARG A 45 -11.70 -0.75 -19.03
CA ARG A 45 -10.96 -0.32 -17.84
C ARG A 45 -9.52 0.01 -18.23
N VAL A 46 -9.22 1.30 -18.27
CA VAL A 46 -7.86 1.79 -18.46
C VAL A 46 -7.34 2.38 -17.16
N LEU A 47 -6.39 1.67 -16.53
CA LEU A 47 -5.74 2.10 -15.30
C LEU A 47 -4.48 2.89 -15.64
N ARG A 48 -4.66 4.17 -15.96
CA ARG A 48 -3.58 5.08 -16.36
C ARG A 48 -3.63 6.34 -15.50
N TRP A 49 -2.47 6.71 -14.95
CA TRP A 49 -2.29 7.94 -14.17
C TRP A 49 -1.20 8.80 -14.80
N ASP A 50 -1.59 9.86 -15.50
CA ASP A 50 -0.68 10.83 -16.11
C ASP A 50 -0.44 12.01 -15.15
N ILE A 51 0.22 11.76 -14.02
CA ILE A 51 0.47 12.79 -12.99
C ILE A 51 1.74 13.57 -13.37
N PRO A 52 1.66 14.88 -13.65
CA PRO A 52 2.82 15.66 -14.09
C PRO A 52 3.80 15.95 -12.95
N ILE A 53 5.03 15.45 -13.11
CA ILE A 53 6.18 15.69 -12.23
C ILE A 53 7.18 16.57 -12.98
N ALA A 54 7.61 17.67 -12.37
CA ALA A 54 8.59 18.57 -12.98
C ALA A 54 9.98 17.94 -13.06
N ASP A 55 10.77 18.28 -14.08
CA ASP A 55 12.12 17.74 -14.29
C ASP A 55 13.06 18.00 -13.09
N THR A 56 12.87 19.13 -12.40
CA THR A 56 13.62 19.44 -11.17
C THR A 56 13.35 18.44 -10.05
N VAL A 57 12.10 17.98 -9.92
CA VAL A 57 11.70 16.96 -8.94
C VAL A 57 12.19 15.58 -9.36
N GLN A 58 12.16 15.27 -10.66
CA GLN A 58 12.75 14.03 -11.19
C GLN A 58 14.26 13.98 -10.92
N ALA A 59 14.98 15.06 -11.22
CA ALA A 59 16.41 15.16 -10.96
C ALA A 59 16.76 15.06 -9.47
N TRP A 60 15.92 15.62 -8.59
CA TRP A 60 16.06 15.46 -7.14
C TRP A 60 15.89 13.99 -6.71
N ALA A 61 14.86 13.30 -7.21
CA ALA A 61 14.63 11.90 -6.90
C ALA A 61 15.77 10.99 -7.43
N ASN A 62 16.28 11.27 -8.64
CA ASN A 62 17.42 10.54 -9.23
C ASN A 62 18.71 10.67 -8.40
N LYS A 63 18.93 11.81 -7.73
CA LYS A 63 20.08 11.96 -6.82
C LYS A 63 19.94 11.09 -5.57
N LEU A 64 18.72 10.91 -5.09
CA LEU A 64 18.43 10.11 -3.90
C LEU A 64 18.40 8.61 -4.20
N ILE A 65 17.89 8.22 -5.36
CA ILE A 65 17.84 6.84 -5.86
C ILE A 65 18.40 6.84 -7.30
N PRO A 66 19.73 6.70 -7.45
CA PRO A 66 20.35 6.59 -8.77
C PRO A 66 19.90 5.34 -9.53
N ASP A 67 20.16 5.32 -10.83
CA ASP A 67 19.88 4.14 -11.65
C ASP A 67 20.61 2.90 -11.11
N ASN A 68 19.97 1.74 -11.24
CA ASN A 68 20.43 0.45 -10.74
C ASN A 68 20.67 0.38 -9.22
N THR A 69 20.22 1.38 -8.44
CA THR A 69 20.27 1.34 -6.98
C THR A 69 18.97 0.73 -6.44
N PRO A 70 19.00 -0.49 -5.89
CA PRO A 70 17.79 -1.09 -5.35
C PRO A 70 17.41 -0.37 -4.05
N ALA A 71 16.20 0.19 -4.02
CA ALA A 71 15.76 1.06 -2.93
C ALA A 71 14.41 0.64 -2.36
N MET A 72 14.30 0.68 -1.04
CA MET A 72 13.04 0.54 -0.30
C MET A 72 12.62 1.91 0.22
N ILE A 73 11.42 2.35 -0.14
CA ILE A 73 10.75 3.44 0.57
C ILE A 73 10.03 2.84 1.77
N LEU A 74 10.23 3.43 2.93
CA LEU A 74 9.55 3.07 4.17
C LEU A 74 8.64 4.22 4.59
N SER A 75 7.32 4.01 4.54
CA SER A 75 6.33 4.98 5.00
C SER A 75 5.55 4.38 6.18
N PRO A 76 6.03 4.57 7.41
CA PRO A 76 5.63 3.69 8.52
C PRO A 76 4.30 4.09 9.17
N CYS A 77 3.80 5.29 8.88
CA CYS A 77 2.62 5.86 9.52
C CYS A 77 1.44 6.02 8.56
N SER A 78 0.25 5.90 9.13
CA SER A 78 -1.02 6.27 8.51
C SER A 78 -1.62 7.47 9.24
N ASN A 79 -2.56 8.16 8.59
CA ASN A 79 -3.25 9.30 9.18
C ASN A 79 -3.88 8.92 10.54
N PRO A 80 -3.52 9.60 11.65
CA PRO A 80 -4.07 9.33 12.97
C PRO A 80 -5.57 9.63 12.97
N ARG A 81 -6.37 8.63 13.34
CA ARG A 81 -7.81 8.77 13.52
C ARG A 81 -8.21 8.13 14.84
N PHE A 82 -9.21 8.70 15.51
CA PHE A 82 -9.73 8.16 16.75
C PHE A 82 -10.05 6.66 16.61
N ARG A 83 -9.44 5.84 17.49
CA ARG A 83 -9.59 4.37 17.52
C ARG A 83 -9.18 3.66 16.22
N ASN A 84 -8.17 4.17 15.52
CA ASN A 84 -7.62 3.55 14.32
C ASN A 84 -6.14 3.20 14.51
N TYR A 85 -5.86 1.91 14.70
CA TYR A 85 -4.54 1.39 15.11
C TYR A 85 -3.83 0.71 13.94
N ARG A 86 -3.59 1.45 12.85
CA ARG A 86 -2.96 0.92 11.63
C ARG A 86 -1.45 0.96 11.62
N ASN A 87 -0.84 1.75 12.49
CA ASN A 87 0.61 1.86 12.52
C ASN A 87 1.17 0.62 13.19
N TRP A 88 2.12 -0.04 12.54
CA TRP A 88 2.92 -1.09 13.17
C TRP A 88 3.97 -0.47 14.09
N ARG A 89 4.61 -1.27 14.94
CA ARG A 89 5.58 -0.74 15.90
C ARG A 89 6.83 -0.21 15.20
N SER A 90 7.36 0.91 15.70
CA SER A 90 8.51 1.59 15.09
C SER A 90 9.82 0.79 15.22
N ASP A 91 9.97 -0.01 16.28
CA ASP A 91 11.09 -0.94 16.47
C ASP A 91 11.08 -2.06 15.42
N HIS A 92 9.90 -2.57 15.07
CA HIS A 92 9.77 -3.58 14.01
C HIS A 92 10.12 -3.01 12.63
N TYR A 93 9.70 -1.77 12.32
CA TYR A 93 10.14 -1.08 11.11
C TYR A 93 11.67 -0.85 11.11
N GLY A 94 12.27 -0.52 12.25
CA GLY A 94 13.72 -0.41 12.41
C GLY A 94 14.44 -1.73 12.14
N ALA A 95 13.90 -2.84 12.63
CA ALA A 95 14.42 -4.18 12.36
C ALA A 95 14.37 -4.52 10.87
N ILE A 96 13.27 -4.19 10.19
CA ILE A 96 13.12 -4.40 8.74
C ILE A 96 14.03 -3.50 7.91
N ALA A 97 14.17 -2.22 8.28
CA ALA A 97 15.11 -1.32 7.61
C ALA A 97 16.54 -1.85 7.68
N ARG A 98 16.99 -2.27 8.87
CA ARG A 98 18.31 -2.88 9.06
C ARG A 98 18.45 -4.19 8.27
N TYR A 99 17.43 -5.05 8.31
CA TYR A 99 17.43 -6.30 7.56
C TYR A 99 17.56 -6.05 6.06
N ALA A 100 16.77 -5.14 5.50
CA ALA A 100 16.80 -4.77 4.08
C ALA A 100 18.19 -4.27 3.63
N GLN A 101 18.85 -3.44 4.45
CA GLN A 101 20.20 -2.97 4.21
C GLN A 101 21.22 -4.12 4.26
N MET A 102 21.23 -4.90 5.33
CA MET A 102 22.25 -5.91 5.58
C MET A 102 22.13 -7.13 4.66
N ARG A 103 20.91 -7.59 4.38
CA ARG A 103 20.66 -8.82 3.62
C ARG A 103 20.63 -8.61 2.11
N HIS A 104 20.15 -7.44 1.67
CA HIS A 104 19.86 -7.16 0.26
C HIS A 104 20.58 -5.93 -0.29
N GLY A 105 21.37 -5.24 0.53
CA GLY A 105 22.07 -4.02 0.12
C GLY A 105 21.11 -2.89 -0.27
N LEU A 106 19.87 -2.91 0.23
CA LEU A 106 18.86 -1.94 -0.16
C LEU A 106 19.18 -0.57 0.43
N ARG A 107 19.07 0.45 -0.41
CA ARG A 107 19.00 1.84 0.07
C ARG A 107 17.63 2.06 0.72
N VAL A 108 17.60 2.45 1.98
CA VAL A 108 16.34 2.66 2.72
C VAL A 108 16.09 4.15 2.88
N LEU A 109 14.91 4.60 2.43
CA LEU A 109 14.48 5.99 2.57
C LEU A 109 13.19 6.03 3.41
N ILE A 110 13.22 6.71 4.54
CA ILE A 110 12.09 6.90 5.45
C ILE A 110 11.32 8.13 4.98
N THR A 111 10.01 8.00 4.82
CA THR A 111 9.11 9.08 4.40
C THR A 111 7.95 9.24 5.38
N GLY A 112 7.46 10.48 5.51
CA GLY A 112 6.40 10.86 6.43
C GLY A 112 6.20 12.37 6.46
N GLY A 113 5.12 12.82 7.08
CA GLY A 113 4.84 14.22 7.39
C GLY A 113 5.59 14.72 8.63
N THR A 114 5.25 15.93 9.07
CA THR A 114 5.87 16.64 10.20
C THR A 114 5.25 16.33 11.56
N SER A 115 4.36 15.34 11.65
CA SER A 115 3.68 15.02 12.91
C SER A 115 4.64 14.40 13.94
N ASP A 116 4.43 14.67 15.23
CA ASP A 116 5.31 14.17 16.31
C ASP A 116 5.48 12.65 16.29
N ILE A 117 4.41 11.92 15.94
CA ILE A 117 4.46 10.46 15.82
C ILE A 117 5.37 10.03 14.66
N GLU A 118 5.29 10.69 13.51
CA GLU A 118 6.11 10.37 12.34
C GLU A 118 7.59 10.66 12.60
N VAL A 119 7.89 11.81 13.21
CA VAL A 119 9.25 12.17 13.64
C VAL A 119 9.80 11.14 14.62
N ARG A 120 9.02 10.73 15.64
CA ARG A 120 9.45 9.71 16.61
C ARG A 120 9.68 8.34 15.97
N TYR A 121 8.85 7.97 14.99
CA TYR A 121 9.02 6.73 14.23
C TYR A 121 10.33 6.75 13.45
N ALA A 122 10.59 7.81 12.69
CA ALA A 122 11.82 7.98 11.93
C ALA A 122 13.06 7.91 12.81
N GLN A 123 13.06 8.61 13.96
CA GLN A 123 14.14 8.54 14.95
C GLN A 123 14.37 7.12 15.46
N THR A 124 13.31 6.36 15.74
CA THR A 124 13.43 4.98 16.21
C THR A 124 14.03 4.07 15.14
N ILE A 125 13.55 4.20 13.90
CA ILE A 125 14.06 3.43 12.76
C ILE A 125 15.55 3.75 12.55
N ARG A 126 15.94 5.02 12.53
CA ARG A 126 17.35 5.45 12.36
C ARG A 126 18.28 4.97 13.47
N ARG A 127 17.82 4.84 14.72
CA ARG A 127 18.63 4.26 15.80
C ARG A 127 19.02 2.80 15.51
N MET A 128 18.17 2.06 14.79
CA MET A 128 18.40 0.65 14.46
C MET A 128 19.03 0.47 13.08
N ALA A 129 18.81 1.42 12.18
CA ALA A 129 19.32 1.46 10.80
C ALA A 129 19.95 2.84 10.53
N PRO A 130 21.18 3.12 11.02
CA PRO A 130 21.81 4.44 10.95
C PRO A 130 22.01 4.97 9.52
N ASP A 131 22.20 4.07 8.55
CA ASP A 131 22.40 4.41 7.14
C ASP A 131 21.09 4.70 6.39
N ALA A 132 19.93 4.58 7.06
CA ALA A 132 18.65 4.93 6.45
C ALA A 132 18.54 6.45 6.27
N ILE A 133 18.08 6.87 5.10
CA ILE A 133 17.93 8.28 4.73
C ILE A 133 16.57 8.74 5.22
N ASP A 134 16.56 9.73 6.10
CA ASP A 134 15.34 10.27 6.68
C ASP A 134 14.87 11.51 5.93
N LEU A 135 13.74 11.36 5.24
CA LEU A 135 13.05 12.40 4.50
C LEU A 135 11.72 12.79 5.18
N THR A 136 11.55 12.45 6.46
CA THR A 136 10.35 12.82 7.23
C THR A 136 10.20 14.34 7.26
N GLY A 137 9.04 14.84 6.83
CA GLY A 137 8.75 16.26 6.70
C GLY A 137 9.45 16.96 5.53
N GLN A 138 10.19 16.24 4.67
CA GLN A 138 11.02 16.82 3.59
C GLN A 138 10.47 16.55 2.18
N THR A 139 9.32 15.87 2.06
CA THR A 139 8.69 15.55 0.76
C THR A 139 7.27 16.07 0.69
N GLY A 140 6.92 16.75 -0.40
CA GLY A 140 5.54 16.94 -0.81
C GLY A 140 5.02 15.72 -1.59
N LEU A 141 3.80 15.84 -2.12
CA LEU A 141 3.17 14.73 -2.87
C LEU A 141 3.92 14.40 -4.17
N LYS A 142 4.45 15.41 -4.87
CA LYS A 142 5.16 15.18 -6.14
C LYS A 142 6.55 14.58 -5.90
N GLU A 143 7.26 15.05 -4.87
CA GLU A 143 8.53 14.48 -4.43
C GLU A 143 8.37 13.01 -4.03
N LEU A 144 7.37 12.69 -3.21
CA LEU A 144 7.08 11.32 -2.81
C LEU A 144 6.74 10.45 -4.02
N LEU A 145 5.91 10.94 -4.96
CA LEU A 145 5.56 10.20 -6.16
C LEU A 145 6.79 9.90 -7.04
N ALA A 146 7.70 10.86 -7.19
CA ALA A 146 8.95 10.69 -7.92
C ALA A 146 9.88 9.66 -7.25
N LEU A 147 9.98 9.67 -5.92
CA LEU A 147 10.72 8.64 -5.17
C LEU A 147 10.12 7.25 -5.34
N LEU A 148 8.78 7.14 -5.25
CA LEU A 148 8.09 5.87 -5.42
C LEU A 148 8.35 5.29 -6.81
N ALA A 149 8.26 6.09 -7.87
CA ALA A 149 8.53 5.67 -9.24
C ALA A 149 9.95 5.11 -9.45
N ARG A 150 10.90 5.51 -8.59
CA ARG A 150 12.30 5.06 -8.60
C ARG A 150 12.56 3.85 -7.71
N ALA A 151 11.67 3.56 -6.77
CA ALA A 151 11.88 2.57 -5.74
C ALA A 151 11.67 1.14 -6.24
N SER A 152 12.41 0.20 -5.67
CA SER A 152 12.16 -1.23 -5.88
C SER A 152 10.82 -1.64 -5.29
N PHE A 153 10.46 -1.12 -4.11
CA PHE A 153 9.15 -1.30 -3.51
C PHE A 153 8.92 -0.29 -2.37
N LEU A 154 7.67 -0.16 -1.96
CA LEU A 154 7.24 0.56 -0.77
C LEU A 154 6.85 -0.43 0.34
N LEU A 155 7.27 -0.17 1.58
CA LEU A 155 6.76 -0.82 2.79
C LEU A 155 5.94 0.18 3.61
N CYS A 156 4.65 -0.11 3.84
CA CYS A 156 3.76 0.78 4.57
C CYS A 156 2.53 0.06 5.14
N PRO A 157 1.80 0.66 6.10
CA PRO A 157 0.45 0.20 6.46
C PRO A 157 -0.58 0.62 5.40
N ASP A 158 -1.87 0.38 5.66
CA ASP A 158 -3.00 0.98 4.91
C ASP A 158 -2.97 2.53 5.01
N SER A 159 -2.25 3.18 4.09
CA SER A 159 -1.99 4.62 4.04
C SER A 159 -1.93 5.18 2.61
N GLY A 160 -1.99 6.52 2.48
CA GLY A 160 -1.98 7.22 1.18
C GLY A 160 -0.81 6.84 0.25
N PRO A 161 0.44 6.76 0.74
CA PRO A 161 1.60 6.33 -0.06
C PRO A 161 1.41 4.99 -0.77
N ALA A 162 0.68 4.05 -0.15
CA ALA A 162 0.37 2.74 -0.73
C ALA A 162 -0.41 2.86 -2.06
N HIS A 163 -1.34 3.82 -2.13
CA HIS A 163 -2.12 4.08 -3.33
C HIS A 163 -1.36 4.94 -4.34
N MET A 164 -0.50 5.87 -3.88
CA MET A 164 0.39 6.61 -4.77
C MET A 164 1.35 5.68 -5.52
N ALA A 165 1.89 4.68 -4.83
CA ALA A 165 2.74 3.66 -5.44
C ALA A 165 2.01 2.87 -6.56
N THR A 166 0.72 2.59 -6.39
CA THR A 166 -0.11 1.98 -7.45
C THR A 166 -0.13 2.83 -8.71
N ALA A 167 -0.20 4.15 -8.58
CA ALA A 167 -0.28 5.06 -9.73
C ALA A 167 1.01 5.10 -10.57
N VAL A 168 2.15 4.80 -9.98
CA VAL A 168 3.47 4.76 -10.65
C VAL A 168 4.01 3.34 -10.86
N GLY A 169 3.19 2.32 -10.61
CA GLY A 169 3.56 0.92 -10.84
C GLY A 169 4.56 0.34 -9.83
N THR A 170 4.80 1.02 -8.71
CA THR A 170 5.71 0.56 -7.66
C THR A 170 5.04 -0.51 -6.80
N PRO A 171 5.64 -1.71 -6.66
CA PRO A 171 5.11 -2.74 -5.77
C PRO A 171 5.04 -2.28 -4.32
N VAL A 172 3.99 -2.71 -3.62
CA VAL A 172 3.78 -2.34 -2.21
C VAL A 172 3.71 -3.59 -1.34
N ILE A 173 4.61 -3.66 -0.37
CA ILE A 173 4.47 -4.56 0.77
C ILE A 173 3.57 -3.86 1.79
N GLY A 174 2.27 -4.17 1.71
CA GLY A 174 1.25 -3.58 2.58
C GLY A 174 1.02 -4.39 3.85
N LEU A 175 0.95 -3.73 5.00
CA LEU A 175 0.72 -4.36 6.31
C LEU A 175 -0.75 -4.25 6.73
N PHE A 176 -1.45 -5.38 6.81
CA PHE A 176 -2.89 -5.42 7.07
C PHE A 176 -3.25 -6.32 8.27
N ALA A 177 -3.70 -5.71 9.36
CA ALA A 177 -4.36 -6.42 10.46
C ALA A 177 -5.67 -5.73 10.89
N THR A 178 -5.80 -4.42 10.70
CA THR A 178 -6.98 -3.65 11.11
C THR A 178 -7.94 -3.33 9.98
N THR A 179 -7.49 -3.40 8.73
CA THR A 179 -8.28 -3.15 7.53
C THR A 179 -8.35 -4.42 6.70
N ASN A 180 -9.53 -4.73 6.14
CA ASN A 180 -9.68 -5.79 5.15
C ASN A 180 -8.89 -5.44 3.86
N PRO A 181 -7.84 -6.20 3.49
CA PRO A 181 -7.05 -5.90 2.30
C PRO A 181 -7.85 -6.05 1.01
N ASP A 182 -8.81 -6.97 0.92
CA ASP A 182 -9.61 -7.16 -0.30
C ASP A 182 -10.44 -5.92 -0.66
N ARG A 183 -10.68 -5.05 0.33
CA ARG A 183 -11.38 -3.79 0.15
C ARG A 183 -10.45 -2.62 -0.22
N ALA A 184 -9.20 -2.61 0.27
CA ALA A 184 -8.39 -1.40 0.34
C ALA A 184 -6.90 -1.57 0.04
N ARG A 185 -6.44 -2.76 -0.35
CA ARG A 185 -5.03 -2.99 -0.68
C ARG A 185 -4.58 -2.16 -1.89
N PRO A 186 -3.27 -1.88 -2.03
CA PRO A 186 -2.73 -1.37 -3.30
C PRO A 186 -3.13 -2.32 -4.43
N TYR A 187 -3.74 -1.75 -5.47
CA TYR A 187 -4.59 -2.53 -6.39
C TYR A 187 -3.81 -3.65 -7.09
N PHE A 188 -2.59 -3.34 -7.51
CA PHE A 188 -1.68 -4.27 -8.20
C PHE A 188 -0.74 -5.06 -7.27
N SER A 189 -0.84 -4.90 -5.94
CA SER A 189 0.11 -5.54 -4.99
C SER A 189 -0.56 -6.49 -4.02
N GLY A 190 -1.61 -7.17 -4.46
CA GLY A 190 -2.37 -8.08 -3.59
C GLY A 190 -1.54 -9.23 -3.03
N GLU A 191 -0.71 -9.83 -3.87
CA GLU A 191 0.19 -10.92 -3.50
C GLU A 191 1.33 -10.48 -2.56
N TRP A 192 1.62 -9.18 -2.49
CA TRP A 192 2.72 -8.61 -1.69
C TRP A 192 2.25 -8.11 -0.32
N CYS A 193 1.00 -8.34 0.06
CA CYS A 193 0.46 -7.91 1.35
C CYS A 193 0.74 -8.93 2.46
N VAL A 194 1.22 -8.46 3.61
CA VAL A 194 1.28 -9.27 4.84
C VAL A 194 -0.07 -9.13 5.55
N ASN A 195 -0.89 -10.17 5.45
CA ASN A 195 -2.29 -10.15 5.86
C ASN A 195 -2.54 -10.96 7.14
N GLN A 196 -2.75 -10.24 8.24
CA GLN A 196 -3.20 -10.76 9.54
C GLN A 196 -4.62 -10.29 9.88
N TYR A 197 -5.37 -9.73 8.93
CA TYR A 197 -6.75 -9.29 9.16
C TYR A 197 -7.68 -10.45 9.56
N PRO A 198 -7.63 -11.64 8.93
CA PRO A 198 -8.46 -12.78 9.37
C PRO A 198 -8.20 -13.17 10.83
N GLU A 199 -6.93 -13.27 11.22
CA GLU A 199 -6.53 -13.57 12.61
C GLU A 199 -6.99 -12.47 13.57
N ALA A 200 -6.86 -11.19 13.18
CA ALA A 200 -7.32 -10.07 13.99
C ALA A 200 -8.84 -10.07 14.18
N VAL A 201 -9.61 -10.40 13.13
CA VAL A 201 -11.08 -10.49 13.21
C VAL A 201 -11.49 -11.65 14.13
N GLN A 202 -10.83 -12.80 14.02
CA GLN A 202 -11.09 -13.93 14.91
C GLN A 202 -10.75 -13.60 16.36
N ARG A 203 -9.52 -13.13 16.61
CA ARG A 203 -9.00 -12.89 17.96
C ARG A 203 -9.71 -11.76 18.70
N TYR A 204 -10.03 -10.66 18.03
CA TYR A 204 -10.56 -9.47 18.70
C TYR A 204 -12.06 -9.24 18.52
N LEU A 205 -12.70 -9.90 17.55
CA LEU A 205 -14.15 -9.78 17.32
C LEU A 205 -14.90 -11.11 17.51
N GLY A 206 -14.20 -12.24 17.66
CA GLY A 206 -14.81 -13.57 17.83
C GLY A 206 -15.57 -14.04 16.60
N LYS A 207 -15.18 -13.57 15.41
CA LYS A 207 -15.86 -13.81 14.13
C LYS A 207 -14.86 -14.18 13.04
N THR A 208 -15.37 -14.72 11.94
CA THR A 208 -14.66 -14.89 10.68
C THR A 208 -14.84 -13.67 9.77
N VAL A 209 -14.00 -13.57 8.72
CA VAL A 209 -14.13 -12.54 7.68
C VAL A 209 -15.46 -12.64 6.91
N ALA A 210 -16.07 -13.83 6.87
CA ALA A 210 -17.37 -14.04 6.24
C ALA A 210 -18.51 -13.38 7.05
N GLU A 211 -18.42 -13.40 8.38
CA GLU A 211 -19.48 -12.95 9.30
C GLU A 211 -19.48 -11.45 9.58
N VAL A 212 -18.37 -10.75 9.28
CA VAL A 212 -18.27 -9.29 9.46
C VAL A 212 -18.72 -8.55 8.20
N SER A 213 -19.28 -7.34 8.38
CA SER A 213 -19.59 -6.46 7.24
C SER A 213 -18.32 -6.07 6.47
N TRP A 214 -18.43 -5.84 5.16
CA TRP A 214 -17.27 -5.64 4.26
C TRP A 214 -16.32 -4.50 4.68
N GLY A 215 -16.86 -3.45 5.30
CA GLY A 215 -16.12 -2.30 5.78
C GLY A 215 -15.64 -2.38 7.22
N THR A 216 -15.77 -3.55 7.87
CA THR A 216 -15.39 -3.74 9.28
C THR A 216 -13.90 -3.49 9.46
N ARG A 217 -13.56 -2.65 10.45
CA ARG A 217 -12.17 -2.45 10.89
C ARG A 217 -12.00 -3.05 12.28
N VAL A 218 -10.90 -3.75 12.51
CA VAL A 218 -10.54 -4.21 13.86
C VAL A 218 -9.96 -3.02 14.62
N ARG A 219 -10.68 -2.54 15.64
CA ARG A 219 -10.31 -1.36 16.44
C ARG A 219 -9.62 -1.76 17.74
N ASN A 220 -8.56 -2.54 17.65
CA ASN A 220 -7.77 -2.98 18.79
C ASN A 220 -6.32 -2.46 18.66
N PRO A 221 -5.72 -1.87 19.72
CA PRO A 221 -4.35 -1.36 19.68
C PRO A 221 -3.28 -2.43 19.41
N HIS A 222 -3.56 -3.69 19.72
CA HIS A 222 -2.66 -4.83 19.54
C HIS A 222 -2.84 -5.57 18.22
N ALA A 223 -3.78 -5.16 17.37
CA ALA A 223 -4.04 -5.88 16.12
C ALA A 223 -2.82 -5.92 15.19
N MET A 224 -2.06 -4.82 15.10
CA MET A 224 -0.85 -4.79 14.28
C MET A 224 0.29 -5.62 14.86
N ASP A 225 0.26 -5.97 16.15
CA ASP A 225 1.28 -6.82 16.79
C ASP A 225 1.23 -8.28 16.27
N LEU A 226 0.13 -8.67 15.60
CA LEU A 226 0.02 -9.96 14.92
C LEU A 226 0.96 -10.07 13.71
N ILE A 227 1.40 -8.95 13.16
CA ILE A 227 2.37 -8.92 12.06
C ILE A 227 3.77 -9.00 12.68
N THR A 228 4.51 -10.06 12.31
CA THR A 228 5.86 -10.30 12.81
C THR A 228 6.93 -9.78 11.87
N VAL A 229 8.14 -9.54 12.41
CA VAL A 229 9.29 -9.12 11.60
C VAL A 229 9.65 -10.19 10.57
N GLU A 230 9.54 -11.46 10.95
CA GLU A 230 9.84 -12.62 10.10
C GLU A 230 8.89 -12.73 8.91
N ALA A 231 7.60 -12.44 9.12
CA ALA A 231 6.62 -12.44 8.03
C ALA A 231 6.91 -11.34 7.00
N VAL A 232 7.32 -10.15 7.48
CA VAL A 232 7.65 -9.02 6.60
C VAL A 232 8.99 -9.25 5.89
N SER A 233 10.02 -9.74 6.58
CA SER A 233 11.31 -10.05 5.94
C SER A 233 11.19 -11.16 4.89
N GLY A 234 10.41 -12.22 5.17
CA GLY A 234 10.11 -13.26 4.19
C GLY A 234 9.33 -12.75 2.96
N MET A 235 8.45 -11.75 3.14
CA MET A 235 7.80 -11.09 2.02
C MET A 235 8.76 -10.27 1.17
N ILE A 236 9.71 -9.57 1.81
CA ILE A 236 10.79 -8.84 1.12
C ILE A 236 11.65 -9.80 0.29
N ASP A 237 12.06 -10.93 0.88
CA ASP A 237 12.83 -11.97 0.18
C ASP A 237 12.10 -12.47 -1.07
N ARG A 238 10.82 -12.79 -0.94
CA ARG A 238 9.98 -13.25 -2.07
C ARG A 238 9.87 -12.20 -3.17
N LEU A 239 9.62 -10.94 -2.81
CA LEU A 239 9.47 -9.86 -3.79
C LEU A 239 10.78 -9.62 -4.55
N ILE A 240 11.91 -9.60 -3.85
CA ILE A 240 13.22 -9.42 -4.49
C ILE A 240 13.53 -10.60 -5.41
N ALA A 241 13.31 -11.84 -4.97
CA ALA A 241 13.51 -13.03 -5.80
C ALA A 241 12.62 -13.04 -7.06
N ALA A 242 11.37 -12.59 -6.94
CA ALA A 242 10.47 -12.47 -8.09
C ALA A 242 10.95 -11.43 -9.12
N LYS A 243 11.63 -10.35 -8.67
CA LYS A 243 12.19 -9.32 -9.55
C LYS A 243 13.51 -9.72 -10.21
N THR A 244 14.29 -10.60 -9.60
CA THR A 244 15.57 -11.07 -10.15
C THR A 244 15.42 -12.26 -11.08
N THR A 245 14.27 -12.95 -11.07
CA THR A 245 13.97 -14.05 -12.00
C THR A 245 13.58 -13.47 -13.37
N PRO A 246 14.33 -13.74 -14.46
CA PRO A 246 13.92 -13.29 -15.78
C PRO A 246 12.58 -13.92 -16.18
N PRO A 247 11.72 -13.22 -16.95
CA PRO A 247 10.49 -13.83 -17.44
C PRO A 247 10.86 -15.07 -18.26
N SER A 248 10.32 -16.23 -17.87
CA SER A 248 10.46 -17.46 -18.63
C SER A 248 9.92 -17.23 -20.04
N GLY A 249 10.77 -17.51 -21.04
CA GLY A 249 10.57 -17.11 -22.43
C GLY A 249 9.18 -17.46 -22.96
N SER A 250 8.55 -16.49 -23.63
CA SER A 250 7.45 -16.74 -24.55
C SER A 250 7.96 -17.67 -25.64
N SER A 251 7.55 -18.93 -25.56
CA SER A 251 7.72 -19.88 -26.65
C SER A 251 6.87 -19.39 -27.82
N SER A 252 7.52 -18.83 -28.83
CA SER A 252 6.91 -18.56 -30.12
C SER A 252 6.54 -19.89 -30.76
N VAL A 253 5.26 -20.25 -30.67
CA VAL A 253 4.68 -21.29 -31.53
C VAL A 253 4.64 -20.71 -32.94
N SER A 254 5.65 -21.06 -33.73
CA SER A 254 5.62 -20.94 -35.19
C SER A 254 4.65 -22.00 -35.71
N GLY A 255 3.52 -21.57 -36.25
CA GLY A 255 2.63 -22.44 -37.01
C GLY A 255 3.24 -22.76 -38.38
N PRO A 256 3.11 -24.01 -38.88
CA PRO A 256 3.61 -24.36 -40.21
C PRO A 256 2.73 -23.77 -41.32
N CYS A 257 3.38 -23.54 -42.48
CA CYS A 257 2.85 -22.99 -43.72
C CYS A 257 1.56 -23.64 -44.24
#